data_AF-A0AAW1IVX9-F1
#
_entry.id   AF-A0AAW1IVX9-F1
#
_cell.length_a   1.000
_cell.length_b   1.000
_cell.length_c   1.000
_cell.angle_alpha   90.00
_cell.angle_beta   90.00
_cell.angle_gamma   90.00
#
_symmetry.space_group_name_H-M   'P 1'
#
loop_
_entity.id
_entity.type
_entity.pdbx_description
1 polymer ?
#
loop_
_entity_poly.entity_id
_entity_poly.type
_entity_poly.pdbx_seq_one_letter_code
_entity_poly.pdbx_strand_id
1 'polypeptide(L)'
;MIENSEKDEIDTRILEGRVEERKIGDWVLMQFCMKKTKRYYVGEITALNGLEPVVRFLRKTKTLPSATVFIAPSAEDVSEVLDSSIIAILPSPTPGCRGEYIF
;
A
#
# COMPACT_ATOMS: atom_id res chain seq x y z
N MET A 1 13.26 8.26 -37.91
CA MET A 1 14.13 7.92 -36.77
C MET A 1 13.24 7.91 -35.54
N ILE A 2 12.68 6.74 -35.24
CA ILE A 2 11.86 6.52 -34.05
C ILE A 2 12.52 5.32 -33.39
N GLU A 3 12.93 5.48 -32.15
CA GLU A 3 12.83 4.46 -31.09
C GLU A 3 13.61 4.96 -29.88
N ASN A 4 12.88 5.04 -28.76
CA ASN A 4 13.30 4.57 -27.44
C ASN A 4 12.15 4.89 -26.48
N SER A 5 11.13 4.04 -26.53
CA SER A 5 10.15 3.92 -25.46
C SER A 5 10.62 2.75 -24.60
N GLU A 6 11.49 3.04 -23.64
CA GLU A 6 11.91 2.07 -22.63
C GLU A 6 10.66 1.61 -21.87
N LYS A 7 10.27 0.36 -22.14
CA LYS A 7 9.24 -0.34 -21.40
C LYS A 7 9.87 -0.77 -20.08
N ASP A 8 9.56 -0.05 -19.00
CA ASP A 8 9.69 -0.59 -17.65
C ASP A 8 8.61 -1.67 -17.46
N GLU A 9 8.89 -2.86 -17.99
CA GLU A 9 8.21 -4.11 -17.63
C GLU A 9 8.58 -4.44 -16.19
N ILE A 10 7.90 -3.80 -15.24
CA ILE A 10 7.90 -4.23 -13.84
C ILE A 10 7.23 -5.60 -13.82
N ASP A 11 8.03 -6.62 -13.51
CA ASP A 11 7.71 -8.05 -13.47
C ASP A 11 6.39 -8.31 -12.73
N THR A 12 5.32 -8.53 -13.50
CA THR A 12 3.97 -8.78 -12.98
C THR A 12 3.85 -10.13 -12.25
N ARG A 13 4.91 -10.94 -12.23
CA ARG A 13 4.92 -12.26 -11.55
C ARG A 13 4.93 -12.17 -10.03
N ILE A 14 5.21 -10.99 -9.45
CA ILE A 14 5.09 -10.76 -8.01
C ILE A 14 3.63 -10.52 -7.59
N LEU A 15 2.73 -10.18 -8.52
CA LEU A 15 1.35 -9.76 -8.22
C LEU A 15 0.32 -10.90 -8.07
N GLU A 16 0.62 -12.12 -8.54
CA GLU A 16 -0.34 -13.24 -8.51
C GLU A 16 -0.24 -14.09 -7.23
N GLY A 17 0.70 -13.76 -6.36
CA GLY A 17 0.84 -14.40 -5.06
C GLY A 17 -0.15 -13.84 -4.02
N ARG A 18 -1.27 -14.56 -3.85
CA ARG A 18 -2.10 -14.62 -2.62
C ARG A 18 -3.18 -13.55 -2.46
N VAL A 19 -4.23 -13.65 -3.27
CA VAL A 19 -5.56 -13.10 -2.89
C VAL A 19 -6.16 -13.87 -1.69
N GLU A 20 -5.75 -15.12 -1.45
CA GLU A 20 -6.41 -16.05 -0.52
C GLU A 20 -5.96 -15.98 0.96
N GLU A 21 -5.01 -15.12 1.35
CA GLU A 21 -4.50 -15.10 2.74
C GLU A 21 -4.64 -13.77 3.49
N ARG A 22 -5.30 -12.75 2.91
CA ARG A 22 -5.44 -11.44 3.57
C ARG A 22 -6.33 -11.54 4.81
N LYS A 23 -5.90 -10.91 5.91
CA LYS A 23 -6.60 -10.90 7.19
C LYS A 23 -6.76 -9.48 7.71
N ILE A 24 -7.76 -9.28 8.55
CA ILE A 24 -7.90 -8.03 9.32
C ILE A 24 -6.64 -7.88 10.19
N GLY A 25 -6.06 -6.68 10.17
CA GLY A 25 -4.78 -6.37 10.82
C GLY A 25 -3.55 -6.52 9.91
N ASP A 26 -3.70 -7.05 8.70
CA ASP A 26 -2.60 -7.07 7.74
C ASP A 26 -2.28 -5.65 7.24
N TRP A 27 -0.98 -5.39 7.14
CA TRP A 27 -0.46 -4.17 6.53
C TRP A 27 -0.28 -4.39 5.05
N VAL A 28 -0.74 -3.45 4.23
CA VAL A 28 -0.75 -3.60 2.77
C VAL A 28 -0.11 -2.41 2.08
N LEU A 29 0.62 -2.70 1.00
CA LEU A 29 1.04 -1.72 0.02
C LEU A 29 0.03 -1.73 -1.13
N MET A 30 -0.44 -0.55 -1.48
CA MET A 30 -1.43 -0.37 -2.51
C MET A 30 -0.94 0.56 -3.62
N GLN A 31 -1.40 0.30 -4.84
CA GLN A 31 -1.12 1.11 -6.02
C GLN A 31 -2.42 1.64 -6.61
N PHE A 32 -2.52 2.95 -6.74
CA PHE A 32 -3.58 3.60 -7.50
C PHE A 32 -3.03 4.22 -8.77
N CYS A 33 -3.59 3.82 -9.90
CA CYS A 33 -3.29 4.39 -11.21
C CYS A 33 -4.15 5.63 -11.45
N MET A 34 -3.56 6.81 -11.35
CA MET A 34 -4.16 8.07 -11.82
C MET A 34 -3.79 8.31 -13.30
N LYS A 35 -4.49 9.25 -13.96
CA LYS A 35 -4.36 9.54 -15.40
C LYS A 35 -2.92 9.64 -15.93
N LYS A 36 -1.97 10.13 -15.12
CA LYS A 36 -0.56 10.31 -15.51
C LYS A 36 0.44 9.78 -14.50
N THR A 37 -0.02 9.33 -13.33
CA THR A 37 0.86 8.99 -12.22
C THR A 37 0.33 7.76 -11.50
N LYS A 38 1.26 6.92 -11.04
CA LYS A 38 0.95 5.86 -10.09
C LYS A 38 1.26 6.40 -8.70
N ARG A 39 0.35 6.23 -7.76
CA ARG A 39 0.56 6.60 -6.36
C ARG A 39 0.50 5.35 -5.50
N TYR A 40 1.45 5.28 -4.56
CA TYR A 40 1.55 4.17 -3.63
C TYR A 40 1.15 4.62 -2.24
N TYR A 41 0.37 3.78 -1.56
CA TYR A 41 -0.13 4.04 -0.22
C TYR A 41 0.06 2.81 0.64
N VAL A 42 0.27 3.06 1.94
CA VAL A 42 0.35 2.02 2.95
C VAL A 42 -0.86 2.14 3.85
N GLY A 43 -1.46 1.02 4.22
CA GLY A 43 -2.58 1.00 5.15
C GLY A 43 -2.71 -0.35 5.85
N GLU A 44 -3.62 -0.39 6.80
CA GLU A 44 -4.01 -1.61 7.52
C GLU A 44 -5.43 -2.01 7.10
N ILE A 45 -5.64 -3.30 6.85
CA ILE A 45 -6.99 -3.83 6.61
C ILE A 45 -7.76 -3.84 7.93
N THR A 46 -8.86 -3.09 7.99
CA THR A 46 -9.73 -3.03 9.18
C THR A 46 -11.00 -3.86 9.03
N ALA A 47 -11.44 -4.14 7.80
CA ALA A 47 -12.55 -5.05 7.52
C ALA A 47 -12.38 -5.72 6.14
N LEU A 48 -12.99 -6.90 5.98
CA LEU A 48 -13.01 -7.66 4.74
C LEU A 48 -14.45 -7.75 4.23
N ASN A 49 -14.81 -6.91 3.26
CA ASN A 49 -16.14 -6.91 2.64
C ASN A 49 -16.08 -7.59 1.25
N GLY A 50 -15.72 -8.88 1.23
CA GLY A 50 -15.56 -9.62 -0.02
C GLY A 50 -14.36 -9.13 -0.85
N LEU A 51 -14.62 -8.56 -2.03
CA LEU A 51 -13.58 -8.05 -2.96
C LEU A 51 -13.19 -6.59 -2.69
N GLU A 52 -13.84 -5.94 -1.71
CA GLU A 52 -13.61 -4.54 -1.37
C GLU A 52 -13.22 -4.42 0.11
N PRO A 53 -11.97 -4.77 0.48
CA PRO A 53 -11.50 -4.57 1.84
C PRO A 53 -11.57 -3.09 2.25
N VAL A 54 -11.87 -2.85 3.52
CA VAL A 54 -11.78 -1.52 4.14
C VAL A 54 -10.35 -1.36 4.64
N VAL A 55 -9.67 -0.35 4.14
CA VAL A 55 -8.29 -0.03 4.49
C VAL A 55 -8.23 1.32 5.18
N ARG A 56 -7.46 1.35 6.27
CA ARG A 56 -7.13 2.55 7.02
C ARG A 56 -5.71 2.99 6.66
N PHE A 57 -5.61 4.11 5.96
CA PHE A 57 -4.39 4.59 5.32
C PHE A 57 -3.48 5.37 6.26
N LEU A 58 -2.18 5.13 6.14
CA LEU A 58 -1.17 5.88 6.85
C LEU A 58 -0.76 7.14 6.06
N ARG A 59 -0.42 8.21 6.78
CA ARG A 59 0.14 9.43 6.19
C ARG A 59 1.66 9.38 6.26
N LYS A 60 2.32 9.42 5.10
CA LYS A 60 3.78 9.47 5.02
C LYS A 60 4.28 10.80 5.59
N THR A 61 5.23 10.73 6.52
CA THR A 61 5.80 11.92 7.17
C THR A 61 7.22 12.20 6.69
N LYS A 62 8.08 11.18 6.68
CA LYS A 62 9.50 11.33 6.30
C LYS A 62 10.02 10.05 5.65
N THR A 63 10.99 10.23 4.76
CA THR A 63 11.76 9.12 4.17
C THR A 63 13.16 9.22 4.74
N LEU A 64 13.62 8.16 5.39
CA LEU A 64 14.98 8.00 5.88
C LEU A 64 15.75 7.10 4.90
N PRO A 65 17.10 7.09 4.93
CA PRO A 65 17.89 6.26 4.03
C PRO A 65 17.57 4.75 4.08
N SER A 66 17.09 4.26 5.22
CA SER A 66 16.81 2.83 5.46
C SER A 66 15.35 2.53 5.83
N ALA A 67 14.47 3.54 5.86
CA ALA A 67 13.10 3.36 6.36
C ALA A 67 12.15 4.46 5.86
N THR A 68 10.87 4.16 5.79
CA THR A 68 9.82 5.17 5.59
C THR A 68 8.97 5.27 6.84
N VAL A 69 8.81 6.49 7.34
CA VAL A 69 8.05 6.75 8.55
C VAL A 69 6.72 7.38 8.20
N PHE A 70 5.69 6.81 8.80
CA PHE A 70 4.32 7.22 8.68
C PHE A 70 3.76 7.57 10.06
N ILE A 71 2.65 8.30 10.09
CA ILE A 71 1.88 8.56 11.31
C ILE A 71 0.54 7.87 11.25
N ALA A 72 -0.08 7.74 12.42
CA ALA A 72 -1.41 7.18 12.55
C ALA A 72 -2.45 7.91 11.67
N PRO A 73 -3.39 7.15 11.08
CA PRO A 73 -4.53 7.67 10.33
C PRO A 73 -5.44 8.54 11.19
N SER A 74 -6.10 9.52 10.59
CA SER A 74 -7.33 10.11 11.17
C SER A 74 -8.55 9.25 10.81
N ALA A 75 -9.71 9.56 11.41
CA ALA A 75 -10.97 8.87 11.08
C ALA A 75 -11.38 9.03 9.61
N GLU A 76 -10.89 10.06 8.92
CA GLU A 76 -11.16 10.35 7.51
C GLU A 76 -10.27 9.53 6.56
N ASP A 77 -9.19 8.93 7.07
CA ASP A 77 -8.22 8.18 6.27
C ASP A 77 -8.64 6.70 6.09
N VAL A 78 -9.95 6.41 6.04
CA VAL A 78 -10.51 5.06 5.88
C VAL A 78 -11.26 4.99 4.55
N SER A 79 -10.98 3.97 3.74
CA SER A 79 -11.67 3.79 2.46
C SER A 79 -11.81 2.33 2.08
N GLU A 80 -12.90 2.00 1.39
CA GLU A 80 -13.08 0.74 0.67
C GLU A 80 -12.28 0.77 -0.62
N VAL A 81 -11.54 -0.31 -0.88
CA VAL A 81 -10.59 -0.36 -1.98
C VAL A 81 -10.75 -1.65 -2.75
N LEU A 82 -10.58 -1.58 -4.07
CA LEU A 82 -10.60 -2.79 -4.90
C LEU A 82 -9.41 -3.67 -4.54
N ASP A 83 -9.67 -4.97 -4.38
CA ASP A 83 -8.66 -5.97 -4.07
C ASP A 83 -7.43 -5.93 -5.01
N SER A 84 -7.69 -5.67 -6.30
CA SER A 84 -6.66 -5.53 -7.34
C SER A 84 -5.71 -4.36 -7.12
N SER A 85 -6.04 -3.42 -6.23
CA SER A 85 -5.17 -2.29 -5.88
C SER A 85 -4.12 -2.68 -4.85
N ILE A 86 -4.30 -3.78 -4.12
CA ILE A 86 -3.35 -4.30 -3.14
C ILE A 86 -2.28 -5.09 -3.89
N ILE A 87 -1.05 -4.59 -3.87
CA ILE A 87 0.07 -5.17 -4.62
C ILE A 87 1.02 -5.98 -3.74
N ALA A 88 1.00 -5.79 -2.42
CA ALA A 88 1.78 -6.58 -1.47
C ALA A 88 1.21 -6.52 -0.05
N ILE A 89 1.44 -7.58 0.72
CA ILE A 89 1.33 -7.58 2.19
C ILE A 89 2.70 -7.22 2.75
N LEU A 90 2.72 -6.26 3.67
CA LEU A 90 3.92 -5.77 4.33
C LEU A 90 4.11 -6.47 5.69
N PRO A 91 5.37 -6.57 6.17
CA PRO A 91 5.59 -6.95 7.55
C PRO A 91 4.95 -5.94 8.50
N SER A 92 4.66 -6.34 9.73
CA SER A 92 4.18 -5.41 10.75
C SER A 92 5.21 -4.29 10.97
N PRO A 93 4.77 -3.02 10.98
CA PRO A 93 5.66 -1.90 11.20
C PRO A 93 6.24 -1.91 12.61
N THR A 94 7.43 -1.32 12.75
CA THR A 94 7.99 -1.02 14.07
C THR A 94 7.33 0.25 14.60
N PRO A 95 6.78 0.25 15.84
CA PRO A 95 6.24 1.47 16.44
C PRO A 95 7.38 2.44 16.76
N GLY A 96 7.25 3.67 16.27
CA GLY A 96 8.14 4.78 16.59
C GLY A 96 7.61 5.65 17.73
N CYS A 97 8.21 6.83 17.89
CA CYS A 97 7.75 7.81 18.87
C CYS A 97 6.42 8.44 18.44
N ARG A 98 5.51 8.71 19.40
CA ARG A 98 4.27 9.48 19.17
C ARG A 98 3.32 8.90 18.12
N GLY A 99 3.20 7.57 18.04
CA GLY A 99 2.27 6.91 17.10
C GLY A 99 2.80 6.87 15.66
N GLU A 100 4.12 6.94 15.49
CA GLU A 100 4.78 6.67 14.22
C GLU A 100 4.77 5.16 13.90
N TYR A 101 4.66 4.84 12.61
CA TYR A 101 4.83 3.50 12.06
C TYR A 101 6.02 3.52 11.10
N ILE A 102 7.00 2.65 11.36
CA ILE A 102 8.26 2.59 10.61
C ILE A 102 8.31 1.28 9.84
N PHE A 103 8.42 1.40 8.51
CA PHE A 103 8.64 0.29 7.58
C PHE A 103 10.03 0.41 6.97
#